data_AF-A0A849GZG8-F1
#
_entry.id   AF-A0A849GZG8-F1
#
_cell.length_a   1.000
_cell.length_b   1.000
_cell.length_c   1.000
_cell.angle_alpha   90.00
_cell.angle_beta   90.00
_cell.angle_gamma   90.00
#
_symmetry.space_group_name_H-M   'P 1'
#
loop_
_entity.id
_entity.type
_entity.pdbx_description
1 polymer ?
#
loop_
_entity_poly.entity_id
_entity_poly.type
_entity_poly.pdbx_seq_one_letter_code
_entity_poly.pdbx_strand_id
1 'polypeptide(L)'
;MAGPTPISRKPASVYISTVAAFGALAGLFVGTAQGSGILGIVIGAALMGAAAFVATQVIAKEIPTKWAAIAILAIGGLLLGGIPGLIIGAAFGWFFGWLIWWTYEGRYRETLPPYLTSGQVLWHYTFRVICGAIFVFLITPILVVMPLSFNAEDFFTFTPEMLRFDPEGYSLKHYEDFFTNSDWQASLRNSVLIAPAATLLSVSFGTLAAIGLSSEHVPFRRAIMAILISPMIVPLIISAAGMYFFYSRIGLQGTYLGVVLAHAALGIPFVIITVTATLVGFDRSLTRAAANMGANPVTTFFRV
;
A
#
# COMPACT_ATOMS: atom_id res chain seq x y z
N MET A 1 26.02 8.58 17.03
CA MET A 1 25.48 7.49 16.19
C MET A 1 26.24 6.23 16.54
N ALA A 2 25.56 5.16 16.99
CA ALA A 2 26.22 3.87 17.14
C ALA A 2 26.64 3.38 15.75
N GLY A 3 27.89 2.94 15.59
CA GLY A 3 28.36 2.37 14.32
C GLY A 3 27.56 1.13 13.91
N PRO A 4 27.59 0.74 12.62
CA PRO A 4 26.91 -0.46 12.14
C PRO A 4 27.39 -1.73 12.87
N THR A 5 26.52 -2.73 13.00
CA THR A 5 26.89 -4.00 13.66
C THR A 5 27.95 -4.71 12.83
N PRO A 6 29.08 -5.14 13.43
CA PRO A 6 30.11 -5.86 12.70
C PRO A 6 29.56 -7.18 12.12
N ILE A 7 29.79 -7.38 10.83
CA ILE A 7 29.38 -8.59 10.10
C ILE A 7 30.27 -9.74 10.57
N SER A 8 29.64 -10.83 11.01
CA SER A 8 30.35 -12.02 11.47
C SER A 8 29.53 -13.27 11.19
N ARG A 9 30.22 -14.30 10.71
CA ARG A 9 29.63 -15.57 10.31
C ARG A 9 28.90 -16.22 11.49
N LYS A 10 27.69 -16.69 11.24
CA LYS A 10 26.84 -17.30 12.26
C LYS A 10 27.08 -18.81 12.38
N PRO A 11 26.89 -19.41 13.56
CA PRO A 11 27.05 -20.85 13.73
C PRO A 11 26.04 -21.62 12.88
N ALA A 12 26.43 -22.82 12.45
CA ALA A 12 25.63 -23.74 11.63
C ALA A 12 24.22 -23.94 12.18
N SER A 13 24.09 -24.10 13.49
CA SER A 13 22.80 -24.28 14.16
C SER A 13 21.81 -23.14 13.91
N VAL A 14 22.27 -21.90 13.74
CA VAL A 14 21.40 -20.72 13.60
C VAL A 14 20.96 -20.50 12.16
N TYR A 15 21.88 -20.47 11.20
CA TYR A 15 21.48 -20.20 9.81
C TYR A 15 20.82 -21.41 9.15
N ILE A 16 21.27 -22.65 9.43
CA ILE A 16 20.65 -23.85 8.86
C ILE A 16 19.23 -24.02 9.40
N SER A 17 19.00 -23.84 10.71
CA SER A 17 17.65 -23.94 11.27
C SER A 17 16.71 -22.86 10.73
N THR A 18 17.22 -21.64 10.55
CA THR A 18 16.44 -20.55 9.95
C THR A 18 16.06 -20.89 8.51
N VAL A 19 17.02 -21.29 7.67
CA VAL A 19 16.75 -21.66 6.28
C VAL A 19 15.82 -22.88 6.19
N ALA A 20 16.01 -23.89 7.06
CA ALA A 20 15.14 -25.05 7.13
C ALA A 20 13.71 -24.68 7.55
N ALA A 21 13.52 -23.72 8.48
CA ALA A 21 12.19 -23.24 8.85
C ALA A 21 11.47 -22.54 7.69
N PHE A 22 12.16 -21.68 6.94
CA PHE A 22 11.61 -21.10 5.71
C PHE A 22 11.36 -22.17 4.64
N GLY A 23 12.23 -23.18 4.54
CA GLY A 23 12.05 -24.35 3.67
C GLY A 23 10.83 -25.19 4.03
N ALA A 24 10.55 -25.36 5.33
CA ALA A 24 9.36 -26.02 5.84
C ALA A 24 8.08 -25.27 5.45
N LEU A 25 8.10 -23.94 5.58
CA LEU A 25 6.99 -23.08 5.17
C LEU A 25 6.74 -23.15 3.66
N ALA A 26 7.79 -23.02 2.84
CA ALA A 26 7.67 -23.17 1.39
C ALA A 26 7.21 -24.59 0.99
N GLY A 27 7.75 -25.61 1.68
CA GLY A 27 7.40 -27.01 1.52
C GLY A 27 5.94 -27.32 1.85
N LEU A 28 5.32 -26.62 2.81
CA LEU A 28 3.89 -26.73 3.07
C LEU A 28 3.07 -26.41 1.81
N PHE A 29 3.34 -25.29 1.14
CA PHE A 29 2.62 -24.88 -0.07
C PHE A 29 2.83 -25.83 -1.25
N VAL A 30 4.06 -26.29 -1.45
CA VAL A 30 4.38 -27.24 -2.54
C VAL A 30 3.79 -28.62 -2.24
N GLY A 31 3.88 -29.08 -0.99
CA GLY A 31 3.36 -30.37 -0.57
C GLY A 31 1.84 -30.43 -0.60
N THR A 32 1.14 -29.37 -0.21
CA THR A 32 -0.33 -29.30 -0.32
C THR A 32 -0.77 -29.35 -1.78
N ALA A 33 -0.04 -28.69 -2.69
CA ALA A 33 -0.30 -28.78 -4.12
C ALA A 33 -0.11 -30.20 -4.69
N GLN A 34 0.69 -31.04 -4.03
CA GLN A 34 0.93 -32.45 -4.41
C GLN A 34 0.16 -33.46 -3.53
N GLY A 35 -0.81 -33.01 -2.72
CA GLY A 35 -1.70 -33.88 -1.95
C GLY A 35 -1.21 -34.26 -0.54
N SER A 36 -0.06 -33.77 -0.08
CA SER A 36 0.40 -33.97 1.30
C SER A 36 1.25 -32.81 1.84
N GLY A 37 0.63 -31.94 2.64
CA GLY A 37 1.31 -30.82 3.30
C GLY A 37 2.38 -31.25 4.32
N ILE A 38 2.14 -32.32 5.09
CA ILE A 38 3.07 -32.78 6.13
C ILE A 38 4.39 -33.27 5.52
N LEU A 39 4.32 -34.12 4.49
CA LEU A 39 5.52 -34.56 3.75
C LEU A 39 6.23 -33.37 3.12
N GLY A 40 5.48 -32.39 2.59
CA GLY A 40 6.05 -31.15 2.05
C GLY A 40 6.86 -30.36 3.07
N ILE A 41 6.35 -30.19 4.29
CA ILE A 41 7.08 -29.53 5.39
C ILE A 41 8.40 -30.22 5.67
N VAL A 42 8.39 -31.56 5.84
CA VAL A 42 9.58 -32.33 6.20
C VAL A 42 10.61 -32.31 5.08
N ILE A 43 10.18 -32.56 3.85
CA ILE A 43 11.05 -32.56 2.66
C ILE A 43 11.62 -31.17 2.42
N GLY A 44 10.78 -30.12 2.50
CA GLY A 44 11.21 -28.73 2.31
C GLY A 44 12.24 -28.30 3.35
N ALA A 45 12.03 -28.64 4.62
CA ALA A 45 12.98 -28.37 5.69
C ALA A 45 14.32 -29.08 5.47
N ALA A 46 14.27 -30.37 5.14
CA ALA A 46 15.45 -31.20 4.92
C ALA A 46 16.25 -30.73 3.69
N LEU A 47 15.59 -30.49 2.56
CA LEU A 47 16.22 -30.06 1.32
C LEU A 47 16.88 -28.68 1.47
N MET A 48 16.16 -27.70 2.04
CA MET A 48 16.72 -26.35 2.20
C MET A 48 17.80 -26.29 3.27
N GLY A 49 17.67 -27.07 4.35
CA GLY A 49 18.72 -27.22 5.35
C GLY A 49 20.00 -27.87 4.79
N ALA A 50 19.86 -28.94 4.00
CA ALA A 50 20.98 -29.57 3.31
C ALA A 50 21.62 -28.64 2.28
N ALA A 51 20.80 -27.91 1.50
CA ALA A 51 21.28 -26.90 0.56
C ALA A 51 22.09 -25.79 1.26
N ALA A 52 21.62 -25.31 2.42
CA ALA A 52 22.35 -24.33 3.23
C ALA A 52 23.71 -24.88 3.71
N PHE A 53 23.74 -26.13 4.17
CA PHE A 53 24.98 -26.79 4.58
C PHE A 53 25.97 -26.95 3.42
N VAL A 54 25.52 -27.47 2.27
CA VAL A 54 26.37 -27.69 1.09
C VAL A 54 26.88 -26.36 0.53
N ALA A 55 26.01 -25.36 0.41
CA ALA A 55 26.39 -24.05 -0.12
C ALA A 55 27.48 -23.37 0.74
N THR A 56 27.39 -23.50 2.07
CA THR A 56 28.28 -22.80 3.00
C THR A 56 29.53 -23.59 3.39
N GLN A 57 29.41 -24.90 3.62
CA GLN A 57 30.51 -25.75 4.12
C GLN A 57 31.28 -26.46 3.01
N VAL A 58 30.63 -26.84 1.91
CA VAL A 58 31.26 -27.62 0.83
C VAL A 58 31.75 -26.71 -0.28
N ILE A 59 30.89 -25.83 -0.79
CA ILE A 59 31.22 -24.95 -1.92
C ILE A 59 31.89 -23.66 -1.43
N ALA A 60 31.36 -23.06 -0.36
CA ALA A 60 31.87 -21.85 0.29
C ALA A 60 32.07 -20.64 -0.66
N LYS A 61 31.34 -20.59 -1.79
CA LYS A 61 31.37 -19.49 -2.77
C LYS A 61 29.98 -18.89 -2.96
N GLU A 62 29.81 -17.62 -2.64
CA GLU A 62 28.50 -16.94 -2.64
C GLU A 62 27.86 -16.86 -4.03
N ILE A 63 28.53 -16.23 -4.99
CA ILE A 63 27.95 -15.95 -6.31
C ILE A 63 27.57 -17.26 -7.04
N PRO A 64 28.46 -18.27 -7.16
CA PRO A 64 28.12 -19.51 -7.85
C PRO A 64 26.97 -20.27 -7.19
N THR A 65 26.90 -20.30 -5.85
CA THR A 65 25.82 -21.02 -5.15
C THR A 65 24.47 -20.33 -5.29
N LYS A 66 24.41 -19.00 -5.38
CA LYS A 66 23.17 -18.25 -5.69
C LYS A 66 22.63 -18.57 -7.07
N TRP A 67 23.49 -18.53 -8.10
CA TRP A 67 23.09 -18.87 -9.47
C TRP A 67 22.73 -20.35 -9.60
N ALA A 68 23.46 -21.25 -8.93
CA ALA A 68 23.12 -22.66 -8.89
C ALA A 68 21.76 -22.92 -8.23
N ALA A 69 21.44 -22.23 -7.12
CA ALA A 69 20.15 -22.35 -6.47
C ALA A 69 18.99 -21.91 -7.38
N ILE A 70 19.14 -20.79 -8.09
CA ILE A 70 18.17 -20.31 -9.10
C ILE A 70 18.00 -21.36 -10.20
N ALA A 71 19.09 -21.82 -10.82
CA ALA A 71 19.03 -22.76 -11.93
C ALA A 71 18.41 -24.10 -11.53
N ILE A 72 18.85 -24.69 -10.41
CA ILE A 72 18.36 -26.00 -9.94
C ILE A 72 16.86 -25.93 -9.62
N LEU A 73 16.42 -24.90 -8.89
CA LEU A 73 15.00 -24.77 -8.52
C LEU A 73 14.14 -24.34 -9.70
N ALA A 74 14.64 -23.54 -10.65
CA ALA A 74 13.94 -23.22 -11.89
C ALA A 74 13.74 -24.45 -12.78
N ILE A 75 14.77 -25.28 -12.95
CA ILE A 75 14.69 -26.54 -13.72
C ILE A 75 13.74 -27.52 -13.01
N GLY A 76 13.87 -27.71 -11.70
CA GLY A 76 12.96 -28.55 -10.93
C GLY A 76 11.51 -28.07 -11.02
N GLY A 77 11.29 -26.76 -10.94
CA GLY A 77 9.99 -26.14 -11.13
C GLY A 77 9.43 -26.35 -12.53
N LEU A 78 10.25 -26.20 -13.58
CA LEU A 78 9.87 -26.45 -14.97
C LEU A 78 9.40 -27.90 -15.17
N LEU A 79 10.14 -28.86 -14.61
CA LEU A 79 9.83 -30.29 -14.74
C LEU A 79 8.53 -30.68 -14.02
N LEU A 80 8.21 -30.03 -12.90
CA LEU A 80 7.03 -30.36 -12.09
C LEU A 80 5.77 -29.58 -12.50
N GLY A 81 5.91 -28.36 -13.01
CA GLY A 81 4.79 -27.43 -13.19
C GLY A 81 4.86 -26.58 -14.46
N GLY A 82 5.70 -26.95 -15.44
CA GLY A 82 5.83 -26.22 -16.70
C GLY A 82 6.33 -24.79 -16.52
N ILE A 83 5.91 -23.88 -17.40
CA ILE A 83 6.35 -22.47 -17.38
C ILE A 83 6.02 -21.77 -16.03
N PRO A 84 4.80 -21.91 -15.44
CA PRO A 84 4.53 -21.36 -14.12
C PRO A 84 5.47 -21.92 -13.04
N GLY A 85 5.75 -23.23 -13.10
CA GLY A 85 6.70 -23.88 -12.21
C GLY A 85 8.12 -23.34 -12.35
N LEU A 86 8.58 -23.04 -13.56
CA LEU A 86 9.88 -22.41 -13.80
C LEU A 86 9.99 -21.05 -13.11
N ILE A 87 8.97 -20.21 -13.21
CA ILE A 87 8.95 -18.86 -12.63
C ILE A 87 8.98 -18.96 -11.09
N ILE A 88 8.10 -19.79 -10.52
CA ILE A 88 8.04 -20.01 -9.07
C ILE A 88 9.35 -20.61 -8.56
N GLY A 89 9.91 -21.60 -9.27
CA GLY A 89 11.18 -22.23 -8.96
C GLY A 89 12.36 -21.26 -8.99
N ALA A 90 12.44 -20.40 -10.01
CA ALA A 90 13.45 -19.35 -10.10
C ALA A 90 13.32 -18.33 -8.95
N ALA A 91 12.09 -17.91 -8.62
CA ALA A 91 11.83 -17.01 -7.49
C ALA A 91 12.23 -17.63 -6.16
N PHE A 92 11.93 -18.91 -5.93
CA PHE A 92 12.35 -19.65 -4.75
C PHE A 92 13.88 -19.79 -4.70
N GLY A 93 14.53 -20.12 -5.81
CA GLY A 93 15.99 -20.23 -5.85
C GLY A 93 16.70 -18.91 -5.59
N TRP A 94 16.16 -17.80 -6.10
CA TRP A 94 16.65 -16.47 -5.75
C TRP A 94 16.47 -16.19 -4.26
N PHE A 95 15.27 -16.39 -3.73
CA PHE A 95 14.95 -16.14 -2.32
C PHE A 95 15.84 -16.97 -1.38
N PHE A 96 15.92 -18.29 -1.58
CA PHE A 96 16.72 -19.18 -0.72
C PHE A 96 18.22 -18.97 -0.90
N GLY A 97 18.70 -18.72 -2.13
CA GLY A 97 20.09 -18.36 -2.38
C GLY A 97 20.48 -17.06 -1.67
N TRP A 98 19.60 -16.05 -1.68
CA TRP A 98 19.76 -14.83 -0.89
C TRP A 98 19.72 -15.11 0.62
N LEU A 99 18.71 -15.84 1.11
CA LEU A 99 18.47 -16.11 2.52
C LEU A 99 19.65 -16.87 3.18
N ILE A 100 20.20 -17.88 2.50
CA ILE A 100 21.35 -18.67 2.99
C ILE A 100 22.52 -17.75 3.30
N TRP A 101 22.94 -16.93 2.34
CA TRP A 101 24.11 -16.06 2.51
C TRP A 101 23.83 -14.88 3.42
N TRP A 102 22.63 -14.31 3.36
CA TRP A 102 22.20 -13.22 4.22
C TRP A 102 22.21 -13.60 5.72
N THR A 103 21.81 -14.85 6.03
CA THR A 103 21.85 -15.39 7.40
C THR A 103 23.23 -15.91 7.80
N TYR A 104 23.95 -16.59 6.90
CA TYR A 104 25.30 -17.11 7.13
C TYR A 104 26.30 -16.01 7.44
N GLU A 105 26.34 -14.95 6.62
CA GLU A 105 27.26 -13.81 6.82
C GLU A 105 26.81 -12.90 7.97
N GLY A 106 25.55 -12.99 8.40
CA GLY A 106 24.99 -12.12 9.42
C GLY A 106 24.64 -10.71 8.92
N ARG A 107 24.51 -10.53 7.59
CA ARG A 107 24.16 -9.26 6.93
C ARG A 107 22.80 -8.72 7.33
N TYR A 108 21.92 -9.56 7.89
CA TYR A 108 20.66 -9.12 8.50
C TYR A 108 20.84 -8.15 9.69
N ARG A 109 22.05 -7.98 10.24
CA ARG A 109 22.33 -6.98 11.29
C ARG A 109 23.11 -5.76 10.79
N GLU A 110 23.55 -5.74 9.53
CA GLU A 110 24.45 -4.72 8.99
C GLU A 110 23.91 -3.29 9.16
N THR A 111 22.61 -3.09 8.90
CA THR A 111 21.94 -1.79 8.99
C THR A 111 21.28 -1.52 10.35
N LEU A 112 21.41 -2.46 11.30
CA LEU A 112 20.74 -2.41 12.59
C LEU A 112 21.69 -1.94 13.70
N PRO A 113 21.18 -1.19 14.70
CA PRO A 113 21.98 -0.81 15.85
C PRO A 113 22.55 -2.03 16.61
N PRO A 114 23.84 -2.00 17.03
CA PRO A 114 24.50 -3.15 17.65
C PRO A 114 23.88 -3.64 18.96
N TYR A 115 23.21 -2.76 19.69
CA TYR A 115 22.60 -3.07 20.99
C TYR A 115 21.25 -3.80 20.88
N LEU A 116 20.75 -4.09 19.67
CA LEU A 116 19.50 -4.81 19.50
C LEU A 116 19.64 -6.29 19.86
N THR A 117 18.74 -6.74 20.74
CA THR A 117 18.56 -8.15 21.10
C THR A 117 18.08 -8.96 19.88
N SER A 118 18.31 -10.28 19.88
CA SER A 118 17.83 -11.16 18.81
C SER A 118 16.31 -11.11 18.61
N GLY A 119 15.55 -10.94 19.70
CA GLY A 119 14.10 -10.76 19.63
C GLY A 119 13.69 -9.46 18.93
N GLN A 120 14.38 -8.35 19.21
CA GLN A 120 14.11 -7.07 18.53
C GLN A 120 14.48 -7.11 17.05
N VAL A 121 15.57 -7.80 16.69
CA VAL A 121 15.94 -7.99 15.27
C VAL A 121 14.91 -8.86 14.55
N LEU A 122 14.45 -9.94 15.18
CA LEU A 122 13.36 -10.76 14.64
C LEU A 122 12.11 -9.91 14.44
N TRP A 123 11.69 -9.17 15.46
CA TRP A 123 10.51 -8.30 15.39
C TRP A 123 10.60 -7.24 14.29
N HIS A 124 11.77 -6.62 14.11
CA HIS A 124 11.99 -5.65 13.02
C HIS A 124 11.68 -6.24 11.63
N TYR A 125 12.14 -7.48 11.38
CA TYR A 125 11.85 -8.16 10.11
C TYR A 125 10.42 -8.70 10.05
N THR A 126 9.89 -9.25 11.14
CA THR A 126 8.48 -9.68 11.22
C THR A 126 7.53 -8.53 10.94
N PHE A 127 7.75 -7.37 11.55
CA PHE A 127 6.95 -6.16 11.30
C PHE A 127 7.00 -5.74 9.83
N ARG A 128 8.18 -5.76 9.20
CA ARG A 128 8.33 -5.46 7.76
C ARG A 128 7.60 -6.48 6.88
N VAL A 129 7.64 -7.76 7.22
CA VAL A 129 6.88 -8.81 6.52
C VAL A 129 5.38 -8.57 6.65
N ILE A 130 4.89 -8.24 7.86
CA ILE A 130 3.48 -7.90 8.10
C ILE A 130 3.08 -6.68 7.26
N CYS A 131 3.85 -5.60 7.29
CA CYS A 131 3.60 -4.42 6.46
C CYS A 131 3.56 -4.77 4.97
N GLY A 132 4.54 -5.54 4.49
CA GLY A 132 4.58 -6.02 3.11
C GLY A 132 3.35 -6.85 2.73
N ALA A 133 2.92 -7.76 3.59
CA ALA A 133 1.71 -8.57 3.39
C ALA A 133 0.45 -7.72 3.33
N ILE A 134 0.33 -6.72 4.22
CA ILE A 134 -0.79 -5.76 4.19
C ILE A 134 -0.78 -4.96 2.88
N PHE A 135 0.39 -4.47 2.43
CA PHE A 135 0.48 -3.75 1.16
C PHE A 135 0.08 -4.63 -0.04
N VAL A 136 0.57 -5.87 -0.10
CA VAL A 136 0.19 -6.82 -1.15
C VAL A 136 -1.31 -7.07 -1.11
N PHE A 137 -1.89 -7.32 0.07
CA PHE A 137 -3.32 -7.53 0.23
C PHE A 137 -4.16 -6.33 -0.26
N LEU A 138 -3.79 -5.11 0.13
CA LEU A 138 -4.48 -3.89 -0.29
C LEU A 138 -4.38 -3.61 -1.80
N ILE A 139 -3.26 -3.99 -2.43
CA ILE A 139 -3.01 -3.78 -3.86
C ILE A 139 -3.59 -4.94 -4.71
N THR A 140 -3.83 -6.12 -4.13
CA THR A 140 -4.30 -7.32 -4.85
C THR A 140 -5.52 -7.07 -5.75
N PRO A 141 -6.59 -6.38 -5.31
CA PRO A 141 -7.73 -6.10 -6.18
C PRO A 141 -7.34 -5.31 -7.43
N ILE A 142 -6.40 -4.36 -7.33
CA ILE A 142 -5.91 -3.57 -8.46
C ILE A 142 -5.11 -4.47 -9.41
N LEU A 143 -4.28 -5.38 -8.89
CA LEU A 143 -3.55 -6.36 -9.70
C LEU A 143 -4.47 -7.29 -10.48
N VAL A 144 -5.66 -7.59 -9.95
CA VAL A 144 -6.68 -8.41 -10.61
C VAL A 144 -7.44 -7.61 -11.67
N VAL A 145 -7.75 -6.34 -11.41
CA VAL A 145 -8.45 -5.46 -12.36
C VAL A 145 -7.57 -5.15 -13.58
N MET A 146 -6.26 -5.00 -13.41
CA MET A 146 -5.34 -4.65 -14.51
C MET A 146 -5.34 -5.62 -15.71
N PRO A 147 -5.26 -6.96 -15.56
CA PRO A 147 -5.38 -7.86 -16.72
C PRO A 147 -6.81 -7.90 -17.25
N LEU A 148 -7.82 -7.78 -16.38
CA LEU A 148 -9.23 -7.79 -16.79
C LEU A 148 -9.62 -6.57 -17.62
N SER A 149 -8.92 -5.44 -17.50
CA SER A 149 -9.16 -4.29 -18.37
C SER A 149 -8.75 -4.53 -19.83
N PHE A 150 -8.00 -5.59 -20.11
CA PHE A 150 -7.68 -6.06 -21.46
C PHE A 150 -8.61 -7.18 -21.93
N ASN A 151 -9.70 -7.48 -21.23
CA ASN A 151 -10.61 -8.56 -21.65
C ASN A 151 -11.28 -8.22 -22.98
N ALA A 152 -11.28 -9.17 -23.92
CA ALA A 152 -12.01 -9.05 -25.18
C ALA A 152 -13.54 -9.03 -24.98
N GLU A 153 -14.03 -9.63 -23.90
CA GLU A 153 -15.46 -9.66 -23.54
C GLU A 153 -15.87 -8.45 -22.66
N ASP A 154 -17.18 -8.19 -22.58
CA ASP A 154 -17.75 -7.11 -21.75
C ASP A 154 -17.96 -7.51 -20.28
N PHE A 155 -17.61 -8.75 -19.93
CA PHE A 155 -17.83 -9.30 -18.59
C PHE A 155 -16.58 -9.22 -17.73
N PHE A 156 -16.77 -8.82 -16.47
CA PHE A 156 -15.71 -8.72 -15.48
C PHE A 156 -15.36 -10.09 -14.87
N THR A 157 -14.90 -11.02 -15.72
CA THR A 157 -14.56 -12.40 -15.35
C THR A 157 -13.38 -12.89 -16.18
N PHE A 158 -12.49 -13.70 -15.59
CA PHE A 158 -11.42 -14.37 -16.34
C PHE A 158 -12.00 -15.42 -17.28
N THR A 159 -11.93 -15.17 -18.58
CA THR A 159 -12.42 -16.11 -19.61
C THR A 159 -11.46 -17.30 -19.76
N PRO A 160 -11.93 -18.45 -20.27
CA PRO A 160 -11.06 -19.60 -20.56
C PRO A 160 -9.86 -19.25 -21.45
N GLU A 161 -10.04 -18.33 -22.40
CA GLU A 161 -9.04 -17.85 -23.35
C GLU A 161 -7.94 -17.05 -22.61
N MET A 162 -8.33 -16.12 -21.72
CA MET A 162 -7.38 -15.39 -20.87
C MET A 162 -6.59 -16.33 -19.95
N LEU A 163 -7.25 -17.33 -19.35
CA LEU A 163 -6.59 -18.29 -18.46
C LEU A 163 -5.60 -19.20 -19.21
N ARG A 164 -5.84 -19.42 -20.51
CA ARG A 164 -4.93 -20.16 -21.40
C ARG A 164 -3.87 -19.28 -22.05
N PHE A 165 -3.87 -17.98 -21.78
CA PHE A 165 -3.03 -16.98 -22.43
C PHE A 165 -3.17 -16.97 -23.96
N ASP A 166 -4.39 -17.23 -24.45
CA ASP A 166 -4.71 -17.13 -25.87
C ASP A 166 -4.80 -15.65 -26.26
N PRO A 167 -4.08 -15.19 -27.32
CA PRO A 167 -4.21 -13.83 -27.83
C PRO A 167 -5.66 -13.39 -28.10
N GLU A 168 -6.56 -14.32 -28.46
CA GLU A 168 -7.98 -14.00 -28.71
C GLU A 168 -8.72 -13.51 -27.45
N GLY A 169 -8.24 -13.88 -26.25
CA GLY A 169 -8.82 -13.43 -24.98
C GLY A 169 -8.45 -11.99 -24.59
N TYR A 170 -7.54 -11.34 -25.30
CA TYR A 170 -7.03 -10.01 -24.97
C TYR A 170 -7.34 -8.99 -26.07
N SER A 171 -7.82 -7.81 -25.68
CA SER A 171 -8.15 -6.71 -26.58
C SER A 171 -7.93 -5.35 -25.94
N LEU A 172 -7.71 -4.33 -26.77
CA LEU A 172 -7.67 -2.93 -26.36
C LEU A 172 -9.02 -2.22 -26.52
N LYS A 173 -10.10 -2.94 -26.87
CA LYS A 173 -11.41 -2.35 -27.21
C LYS A 173 -11.92 -1.38 -26.15
N HIS A 174 -11.77 -1.69 -24.85
CA HIS A 174 -12.27 -0.85 -23.76
C HIS A 174 -11.48 0.46 -23.64
N TYR A 175 -10.19 0.43 -23.96
CA TYR A 175 -9.36 1.62 -24.03
C TYR A 175 -9.70 2.47 -25.26
N GLU A 176 -9.92 1.83 -26.41
CA GLU A 176 -10.38 2.52 -27.63
C GLU A 176 -11.76 3.15 -27.43
N ASP A 177 -12.72 2.43 -26.84
CA ASP A 177 -14.05 2.93 -26.49
C ASP A 177 -13.94 4.14 -25.55
N PHE A 178 -13.08 4.07 -24.53
CA PHE A 178 -12.86 5.21 -23.63
C PHE A 178 -12.49 6.50 -24.39
N PHE A 179 -11.61 6.43 -25.40
CA PHE A 179 -11.17 7.60 -26.15
C PHE A 179 -12.11 8.03 -27.29
N THR A 180 -12.94 7.11 -27.80
CA THR A 180 -13.85 7.38 -28.92
C THR A 180 -15.28 7.71 -28.49
N ASN A 181 -15.69 7.24 -27.32
CA ASN A 181 -17.01 7.50 -26.76
C ASN A 181 -17.06 8.86 -26.05
N SER A 182 -17.96 9.72 -26.52
CA SER A 182 -18.13 11.08 -25.97
C SER A 182 -18.58 11.09 -24.52
N ASP A 183 -19.32 10.08 -24.06
CA ASP A 183 -19.86 10.04 -22.70
C ASP A 183 -18.76 9.77 -21.66
N TRP A 184 -17.80 8.90 -22.00
CA TRP A 184 -16.61 8.65 -21.18
C TRP A 184 -15.73 9.90 -21.09
N GLN A 185 -15.46 10.53 -22.24
CA GLN A 185 -14.65 11.76 -22.30
C GLN A 185 -15.33 12.92 -21.57
N ALA A 186 -16.65 13.08 -21.72
CA ALA A 186 -17.41 14.08 -20.98
C ALA A 186 -17.38 13.85 -19.47
N SER A 187 -17.53 12.60 -19.03
CA SER A 187 -17.48 12.23 -17.60
C SER A 187 -16.09 12.46 -16.98
N LEU A 188 -15.02 12.13 -17.71
CA LEU A 188 -13.65 12.44 -17.31
C LEU A 188 -13.45 13.96 -17.19
N ARG A 189 -13.84 14.71 -18.22
CA ARG A 189 -13.74 16.17 -18.24
C ARG A 189 -14.51 16.80 -17.08
N ASN A 190 -15.72 16.33 -16.81
CA ASN A 190 -16.52 16.77 -15.67
C ASN A 190 -15.77 16.57 -14.35
N SER A 191 -15.21 15.38 -14.14
CA SER A 191 -14.46 15.05 -12.93
C SER A 191 -13.22 15.94 -12.75
N VAL A 192 -12.45 16.13 -13.81
CA VAL A 192 -11.23 16.96 -13.81
C VAL A 192 -11.55 18.44 -13.57
N LEU A 193 -12.71 18.94 -14.01
CA LEU A 193 -13.10 20.33 -13.76
C LEU A 193 -13.71 20.54 -12.37
N ILE A 194 -14.53 19.59 -11.91
CA ILE A 194 -15.27 19.70 -10.65
C ILE A 194 -14.35 19.48 -9.45
N ALA A 195 -13.50 18.45 -9.48
CA ALA A 195 -12.73 18.04 -8.31
C ALA A 195 -11.76 19.12 -7.79
N PRO A 196 -10.98 19.83 -8.64
CA PRO A 196 -10.08 20.89 -8.17
C PRO A 196 -10.84 22.07 -7.57
N ALA A 197 -11.95 22.49 -8.19
CA ALA A 197 -12.77 23.60 -7.69
C ALA A 197 -13.39 23.25 -6.33
N ALA A 198 -13.96 22.04 -6.19
CA ALA A 198 -14.50 21.56 -4.93
C ALA A 198 -13.42 21.45 -3.84
N THR A 199 -12.23 20.97 -4.22
CA THR A 199 -11.06 20.86 -3.32
C THR A 199 -10.63 22.24 -2.84
N LEU A 200 -10.50 23.22 -3.75
CA LEU A 200 -10.11 24.58 -3.40
C LEU A 200 -11.09 25.19 -2.39
N LEU A 201 -12.40 25.12 -2.67
CA LEU A 201 -13.41 25.65 -1.76
C LEU A 201 -13.39 24.92 -0.41
N SER A 202 -13.31 23.59 -0.43
CA SER A 202 -13.28 22.76 0.78
C SER A 202 -12.08 23.08 1.65
N VAL A 203 -10.88 23.13 1.05
CA VAL A 203 -9.62 23.43 1.75
C VAL A 203 -9.65 24.85 2.28
N SER A 204 -10.03 25.84 1.48
CA SER A 204 -10.08 27.23 1.91
C SER A 204 -11.07 27.45 3.05
N PHE A 205 -12.33 27.06 2.90
CA PHE A 205 -13.34 27.27 3.94
C PHE A 205 -13.11 26.39 5.17
N GLY A 206 -12.71 25.13 4.99
CA GLY A 206 -12.41 24.23 6.09
C GLY A 206 -11.21 24.67 6.91
N THR A 207 -10.15 25.21 6.27
CA THR A 207 -8.98 25.76 6.96
C THR A 207 -9.35 27.01 7.76
N LEU A 208 -10.09 27.95 7.16
CA LEU A 208 -10.55 29.15 7.86
C LEU A 208 -11.42 28.78 9.07
N ALA A 209 -12.34 27.83 8.90
CA ALA A 209 -13.18 27.33 9.99
C ALA A 209 -12.33 26.66 11.09
N ALA A 210 -11.36 25.81 10.73
CA ALA A 210 -10.48 25.14 11.69
C ALA A 210 -9.64 26.13 12.50
N ILE A 211 -9.08 27.16 11.86
CA ILE A 211 -8.31 28.21 12.55
C ILE A 211 -9.21 28.96 13.53
N GLY A 212 -10.40 29.38 13.08
CA GLY A 212 -11.37 30.03 13.95
C GLY A 212 -11.72 29.16 15.15
N LEU A 213 -12.08 27.91 14.91
CA LEU A 213 -12.46 26.93 15.94
C LEU A 213 -11.30 26.47 16.83
N SER A 214 -10.05 26.71 16.43
CA SER A 214 -8.88 26.44 17.27
C SER A 214 -8.71 27.48 18.39
N SER A 215 -9.33 28.66 18.25
CA SER A 215 -9.25 29.71 19.27
C SER A 215 -9.99 29.34 20.55
N GLU A 216 -9.41 29.69 21.69
CA GLU A 216 -9.98 29.43 23.03
C GLU A 216 -11.24 30.25 23.32
N HIS A 217 -11.44 31.35 22.59
CA HIS A 217 -12.49 32.33 22.87
C HIS A 217 -13.79 32.11 22.07
N VAL A 218 -13.91 31.01 21.30
CA VAL A 218 -15.11 30.75 20.49
C VAL A 218 -16.26 30.25 21.37
N PRO A 219 -17.35 31.03 21.53
CA PRO A 219 -18.52 30.56 22.28
C PRO A 219 -19.19 29.41 21.54
N PHE A 220 -19.81 28.48 22.28
CA PHE A 220 -20.54 27.34 21.72
C PHE A 220 -19.75 26.45 20.75
N ARG A 221 -18.42 26.42 20.85
CA ARG A 221 -17.51 25.64 19.97
C ARG A 221 -18.00 24.22 19.67
N ARG A 222 -18.51 23.51 20.69
CA ARG A 222 -19.04 22.14 20.54
C ARG A 222 -20.25 22.07 19.61
N ALA A 223 -21.19 23.01 19.72
CA ALA A 223 -22.37 23.06 18.87
C ALA A 223 -22.01 23.42 17.43
N ILE A 224 -21.11 24.39 17.25
CA ILE A 224 -20.60 24.78 15.92
C ILE A 224 -19.90 23.60 15.25
N MET A 225 -19.02 22.90 15.97
CA MET A 225 -18.38 21.68 15.48
C MET A 225 -19.41 20.62 15.10
N ALA A 226 -20.41 20.37 15.94
CA ALA A 226 -21.45 19.39 15.66
C ALA A 226 -22.22 19.69 14.37
N ILE A 227 -22.55 20.96 14.12
CA ILE A 227 -23.20 21.39 12.88
C ILE A 227 -22.25 21.20 11.69
N LEU A 228 -21.01 21.65 11.80
CA LEU A 228 -20.03 21.58 10.71
C LEU A 228 -19.63 20.15 10.35
N ILE A 229 -19.62 19.21 11.29
CA ILE A 229 -19.34 17.79 11.01
C ILE A 229 -20.59 16.99 10.66
N SER A 230 -21.79 17.52 10.89
CA SER A 230 -23.05 16.81 10.64
C SER A 230 -23.18 16.24 9.22
N PRO A 231 -22.69 16.87 8.14
CA PRO A 231 -22.79 16.29 6.79
C PRO A 231 -22.04 14.95 6.64
N MET A 232 -21.04 14.69 7.50
CA MET A 232 -20.27 13.43 7.52
C MET A 232 -21.01 12.33 8.30
N ILE A 233 -21.92 12.70 9.21
CA ILE A 233 -22.70 11.78 10.05
C ILE A 233 -23.99 11.37 9.33
N VAL A 234 -24.62 12.30 8.62
CA VAL A 234 -25.86 12.06 7.88
C VAL A 234 -25.58 11.14 6.68
N PRO A 235 -26.41 10.09 6.45
CA PRO A 235 -26.28 9.23 5.28
C PRO A 235 -26.25 10.02 3.97
N LEU A 236 -25.26 9.75 3.11
CA LEU A 236 -25.05 10.51 1.88
C LEU A 236 -26.29 10.61 0.99
N ILE A 237 -27.11 9.55 0.94
CA ILE A 237 -28.34 9.54 0.11
C ILE A 237 -29.37 10.57 0.58
N ILE A 238 -29.47 10.81 1.89
CA ILE A 238 -30.40 11.80 2.47
C ILE A 238 -29.90 13.20 2.15
N SER A 239 -28.60 13.46 2.35
CA SER A 239 -27.96 14.72 1.99
C SER A 239 -28.10 15.02 0.50
N ALA A 240 -27.89 14.01 -0.37
CA ALA A 240 -28.03 14.14 -1.81
C ALA A 240 -29.47 14.46 -2.23
N ALA A 241 -30.47 13.78 -1.67
CA ALA A 241 -31.87 14.07 -1.95
C ALA A 241 -32.27 15.49 -1.50
N GLY A 242 -31.83 15.92 -0.31
CA GLY A 242 -32.04 17.27 0.19
C GLY A 242 -31.40 18.34 -0.71
N MET A 243 -30.15 18.14 -1.10
CA MET A 243 -29.45 19.01 -2.05
C MET A 243 -30.14 19.04 -3.41
N TYR A 244 -30.61 17.90 -3.93
CA TYR A 244 -31.33 17.83 -5.21
C TYR A 244 -32.58 18.71 -5.21
N PHE A 245 -33.48 18.53 -4.22
CA PHE A 245 -34.70 19.33 -4.14
C PHE A 245 -34.41 20.82 -3.92
N PHE A 246 -33.40 21.14 -3.11
CA PHE A 246 -32.98 22.52 -2.89
C PHE A 246 -32.42 23.15 -4.18
N TYR A 247 -31.47 22.47 -4.84
CA TYR A 247 -30.83 22.92 -6.07
C TYR A 247 -31.80 23.04 -7.25
N SER A 248 -32.82 22.18 -7.31
CA SER A 248 -33.88 22.27 -8.31
C SER A 248 -34.63 23.60 -8.23
N ARG A 249 -34.92 24.08 -7.00
CA ARG A 249 -35.63 25.36 -6.78
C ARG A 249 -34.80 26.58 -7.16
N ILE A 250 -33.48 26.51 -6.99
CA ILE A 250 -32.56 27.63 -7.25
C ILE A 250 -31.81 27.51 -8.59
N GLY A 251 -32.17 26.54 -9.43
CA GLY A 251 -31.57 26.36 -10.76
C GLY A 251 -30.13 25.85 -10.78
N LEU A 252 -29.66 25.21 -9.70
CA LEU A 252 -28.31 24.62 -9.63
C LEU A 252 -28.28 23.13 -9.96
N GLN A 253 -29.44 22.49 -10.10
CA GLN A 253 -29.54 21.08 -10.45
C GLN A 253 -28.89 20.81 -11.82
N GLY A 254 -28.03 19.80 -11.90
CA GLY A 254 -27.36 19.42 -13.15
C GLY A 254 -26.29 20.40 -13.64
N THR A 255 -25.93 21.41 -12.85
CA THR A 255 -24.90 22.40 -13.20
C THR A 255 -23.55 22.06 -12.58
N TYR A 256 -22.44 22.46 -13.23
CA TYR A 256 -21.10 22.33 -12.67
C TYR A 256 -20.98 22.98 -11.29
N LEU A 257 -21.52 24.20 -11.14
CA LEU A 257 -21.46 24.94 -9.88
C LEU A 257 -22.19 24.20 -8.76
N GLY A 258 -23.39 23.66 -9.03
CA GLY A 258 -24.13 22.87 -8.05
C GLY A 258 -23.33 21.66 -7.56
N VAL A 259 -22.72 20.90 -8.48
CA VAL A 259 -21.93 19.72 -8.12
C VAL A 259 -20.66 20.10 -7.34
N VAL A 260 -19.99 21.20 -7.73
CA VAL A 260 -18.82 21.74 -7.01
C VAL A 260 -19.18 22.11 -5.57
N LEU A 261 -20.29 22.83 -5.38
CA LEU A 261 -20.75 23.25 -4.05
C LEU A 261 -21.17 22.06 -3.18
N ALA A 262 -21.83 21.04 -3.76
CA ALA A 262 -22.18 19.81 -3.05
C ALA A 262 -20.93 19.07 -2.56
N HIS A 263 -19.93 18.85 -3.43
CA HIS A 263 -18.68 18.20 -3.04
C HIS A 263 -17.90 19.03 -2.01
N ALA A 264 -17.85 20.36 -2.17
CA ALA A 264 -17.20 21.24 -1.21
C ALA A 264 -17.88 21.13 0.17
N ALA A 265 -19.21 21.19 0.23
CA ALA A 265 -19.95 21.07 1.49
C ALA A 265 -19.71 19.74 2.22
N LEU A 266 -19.58 18.63 1.48
CA LEU A 266 -19.24 17.32 2.04
C LEU A 266 -17.75 17.18 2.39
N GLY A 267 -16.87 17.91 1.71
CA GLY A 267 -15.42 17.91 1.95
C GLY A 267 -14.97 18.76 3.14
N ILE A 268 -15.65 19.89 3.40
CA ILE A 268 -15.31 20.83 4.48
C ILE A 268 -15.12 20.14 5.84
N PRO A 269 -16.00 19.21 6.29
CA PRO A 269 -15.82 18.48 7.55
C PRO A 269 -14.47 17.76 7.66
N PHE A 270 -14.01 17.12 6.58
CA PHE A 270 -12.74 16.40 6.56
C PHE A 270 -11.56 17.36 6.71
N VAL A 271 -11.62 18.52 6.04
CA VAL A 271 -10.61 19.57 6.16
C VAL A 271 -10.59 20.13 7.58
N ILE A 272 -11.76 20.41 8.16
CA ILE A 272 -11.85 20.95 9.53
C ILE A 272 -11.17 20.02 10.52
N ILE A 273 -11.47 18.72 10.47
CA ILE A 273 -10.91 17.72 11.39
C ILE A 273 -9.40 17.61 11.22
N THR A 274 -8.91 17.47 9.98
CA THR A 274 -7.48 17.29 9.69
C THR A 274 -6.63 18.52 10.03
N VAL A 275 -7.10 19.72 9.68
CA VAL A 275 -6.41 20.98 10.00
C VAL A 275 -6.45 21.25 11.51
N THR A 276 -7.60 21.04 12.17
CA THR A 276 -7.70 21.22 13.63
C THR A 276 -6.76 20.27 14.37
N ALA A 277 -6.68 18.99 13.97
CA ALA A 277 -5.77 18.03 14.58
C ALA A 277 -4.30 18.48 14.49
N THR A 278 -3.90 19.05 13.35
CA THR A 278 -2.56 19.64 13.17
C THR A 278 -2.36 20.87 14.05
N LEU A 279 -3.36 21.77 14.13
CA LEU A 279 -3.29 22.99 14.95
C LEU A 279 -3.24 22.72 16.46
N VAL A 280 -3.74 21.56 16.93
CA VAL A 280 -3.62 21.17 18.35
C VAL A 280 -2.15 20.98 18.76
N GLY A 281 -1.28 20.54 17.85
CA GLY A 281 0.15 20.39 18.09
C GLY A 281 0.99 21.64 17.80
N PHE A 282 0.38 22.73 17.33
CA PHE A 282 1.08 23.94 16.90
C PHE A 282 1.52 24.80 18.08
N ASP A 283 2.79 25.25 18.09
CA ASP A 283 3.31 26.13 19.13
C ASP A 283 2.80 27.57 18.99
N ARG A 284 1.84 27.92 19.85
CA ARG A 284 1.25 29.28 19.91
C ARG A 284 2.24 30.36 20.35
N SER A 285 3.45 30.02 20.79
CA SER A 285 4.50 31.01 21.07
C SER A 285 4.90 31.79 19.82
N LEU A 286 4.87 31.14 18.64
CA LEU A 286 5.21 31.74 17.36
C LEU A 286 4.22 32.83 16.94
N THR A 287 2.92 32.60 17.16
CA THR A 287 1.88 33.60 16.85
C THR A 287 1.94 34.79 17.80
N ARG A 288 2.26 34.55 19.09
CA ARG A 288 2.51 35.62 20.07
C ARG A 288 3.75 36.43 19.74
N ALA A 289 4.83 35.79 19.30
CA ALA A 289 6.06 36.46 18.87
C ALA A 289 5.81 37.34 17.63
N ALA A 290 5.07 36.83 16.64
CA ALA A 290 4.68 37.60 15.47
C ALA A 290 3.84 38.83 15.84
N ALA A 291 2.86 38.68 16.74
CA ALA A 291 2.05 39.78 17.24
C ALA A 291 2.88 40.83 18.01
N ASN A 292 3.85 40.40 18.83
CA ASN A 292 4.80 41.29 19.51
C ASN A 292 5.68 42.10 18.54
N MET A 293 5.99 41.52 17.36
CA MET A 293 6.70 42.21 16.28
C MET A 293 5.78 43.09 15.41
N GLY A 294 4.50 43.24 15.78
CA GLY A 294 3.53 44.08 15.09
C GLY A 294 2.84 43.42 13.89
N ALA A 295 3.02 42.11 13.67
CA ALA A 295 2.31 41.41 12.60
C ALA A 295 0.82 41.25 12.94
N ASN A 296 -0.05 41.55 11.97
CA ASN A 296 -1.48 41.31 12.09
C ASN A 296 -1.84 39.83 11.85
N PRO A 297 -3.03 39.34 12.26
CA PRO A 297 -3.41 37.93 12.14
C PRO A 297 -3.33 37.35 10.72
N VAL A 298 -3.59 38.15 9.69
CA VAL A 298 -3.51 37.72 8.28
C VAL A 298 -2.04 37.50 7.88
N THR A 299 -1.16 38.42 8.28
CA THR A 299 0.28 38.33 8.03
C THR A 299 0.87 37.16 8.80
N THR A 300 0.46 36.98 10.05
CA THR A 300 0.84 35.81 10.86
C THR A 300 0.39 34.53 10.17
N PHE A 301 -0.86 34.43 9.71
CA PHE A 301 -1.37 33.23 9.02
C PHE A 301 -0.57 32.84 7.77
N PHE A 302 -0.17 33.81 6.93
CA PHE A 302 0.56 33.50 5.70
C PHE A 302 2.08 33.34 5.88
N ARG A 303 2.66 33.84 6.98
CA ARG A 303 4.12 33.86 7.18
C ARG A 303 4.65 32.96 8.30
N VAL A 304 3.81 32.52 9.23
CA VAL A 304 4.17 31.77 10.43
C VAL A 304 3.35 30.50 10.51
#